data_AF-A0A0B4FM93-F1
#
_entry.id   AF-A0A0B4FM93-F1
#
_cell.length_a   1.000
_cell.length_b   1.000
_cell.length_c   1.000
_cell.angle_alpha   90.00
_cell.angle_beta   90.00
_cell.angle_gamma   90.00
#
_symmetry.space_group_name_H-M   'P 1'
#
loop_
_entity.id
_entity.type
_entity.pdbx_description
1 polymer ?
#
loop_
_entity_poly.entity_id
_entity_poly.type
_entity_poly.pdbx_seq_one_letter_code
_entity_poly.pdbx_strand_id
1 'polypeptide(L)'
;MTGTIINYYFHCKRQCYMFAHRLNLEDNSEEVKIGKAIHEAKLINRENTEIKIDNISIDKISSQYVTELKKSDADVKAATWQLLFYLKILKNKGIIRKGKLEFVEKIKEQKSNYFRIDRIVRKRIITVYFGN
;
A
#
# COMPACT_ATOMS: atom_id res chain seq x y z
N MET A 1 -2.45 11.95 8.01
CA MET A 1 -1.44 10.94 7.61
C MET A 1 -1.97 10.15 6.43
N THR A 2 -1.21 10.04 5.35
CA THR A 2 -1.60 9.26 4.14
C THR A 2 -0.92 7.89 4.12
N GLY A 3 -1.36 7.00 3.22
CA GLY A 3 -0.67 5.73 2.98
C GLY A 3 0.80 5.89 2.60
N THR A 4 1.11 6.89 1.79
CA THR A 4 2.47 7.24 1.36
C THR A 4 3.39 7.56 2.54
N ILE A 5 2.90 8.32 3.54
CA ILE A 5 3.69 8.64 4.75
C ILE A 5 4.03 7.37 5.55
N ILE A 6 3.07 6.43 5.66
CA ILE A 6 3.32 5.13 6.32
C ILE A 6 4.37 4.34 5.55
N ASN A 7 4.28 4.29 4.22
CA ASN A 7 5.28 3.61 3.40
C ASN A 7 6.68 4.19 3.64
N TYR A 8 6.85 5.51 3.50
CA TYR A 8 8.14 6.17 3.72
C TYR A 8 8.68 5.98 5.13
N TYR A 9 7.83 5.96 6.16
CA TYR A 9 8.30 5.73 7.54
C TYR A 9 9.03 4.38 7.68
N PHE A 10 8.53 3.34 7.00
CA PHE A 10 9.11 2.00 7.05
C PHE A 10 10.23 1.76 6.04
N HIS A 11 10.27 2.50 4.92
CA HIS A 11 11.37 2.47 3.96
C HIS A 11 12.56 3.31 4.44
N CYS A 12 12.35 4.61 4.68
CA CYS A 12 13.40 5.55 5.07
C CYS A 12 12.84 6.72 5.91
N LYS A 13 13.21 6.77 7.20
CA LYS A 13 12.78 7.84 8.12
C LYS A 13 13.13 9.25 7.62
N ARG A 14 14.29 9.42 6.98
CA ARG A 14 14.71 10.71 6.42
C ARG A 14 13.81 11.14 5.27
N GLN A 15 13.47 10.21 4.38
CA GLN A 15 12.51 10.46 3.29
C GLN A 15 11.15 10.84 3.85
N CYS A 16 10.67 10.12 4.88
CA CYS A 16 9.41 10.44 5.56
C CYS A 16 9.42 11.86 6.14
N TYR A 17 10.51 12.26 6.82
CA TYR A 17 10.69 13.62 7.33
C TYR A 17 10.66 14.65 6.21
N MET A 18 11.48 14.49 5.16
CA MET A 18 11.51 15.41 4.03
C MET A 18 10.13 15.57 3.38
N PHE A 19 9.45 14.45 3.13
CA PHE A 19 8.10 14.47 2.56
C PHE A 19 7.07 15.16 3.48
N ALA A 20 7.12 14.93 4.79
CA ALA A 20 6.26 15.61 5.76
C ALA A 20 6.48 17.14 5.79
N HIS A 21 7.71 17.58 5.48
CA HIS A 21 8.08 18.99 5.33
C HIS A 21 7.93 19.51 3.89
N ARG A 22 7.18 18.81 3.03
CA ARG A 22 6.89 19.18 1.62
C ARG A 22 8.13 19.24 0.73
N LEU A 23 9.19 18.54 1.09
CA LEU A 23 10.38 18.33 0.24
C LEU A 23 10.24 16.98 -0.45
N ASN A 24 9.89 16.98 -1.75
CA ASN A 24 9.82 15.79 -2.58
C ASN A 24 10.99 15.78 -3.58
N LEU A 25 11.75 14.70 -3.60
CA LEU A 25 12.92 14.52 -4.48
C LEU A 25 12.70 13.40 -5.51
N GLU A 26 11.53 12.76 -5.50
CA GLU A 26 11.23 11.58 -6.33
C GLU A 26 10.81 11.92 -7.76
N ASP A 27 10.45 13.18 -8.05
CA ASP A 27 9.86 13.55 -9.34
C ASP A 27 10.81 13.37 -10.54
N ASN A 28 12.13 13.43 -10.28
CA ASN A 28 13.16 13.17 -11.29
C ASN A 28 13.61 11.70 -11.35
N SER A 29 13.10 10.82 -10.47
CA SER A 29 13.48 9.41 -10.47
C SER A 29 12.81 8.66 -11.61
N GLU A 30 13.62 8.08 -12.49
CA GLU A 30 13.15 7.24 -13.59
C GLU A 30 12.41 6.01 -13.08
N GLU A 31 12.87 5.42 -11.98
CA GLU A 31 12.23 4.26 -11.36
C GLU A 31 10.82 4.58 -10.86
N VAL A 32 10.64 5.78 -10.29
CA VAL A 32 9.33 6.28 -9.81
C VAL A 32 8.39 6.53 -10.98
N LYS A 33 8.88 7.14 -12.07
CA LYS A 33 8.10 7.34 -13.30
C LYS A 33 7.63 6.01 -13.89
N ILE A 34 8.53 5.02 -13.99
CA ILE A 34 8.19 3.67 -14.44
C ILE A 34 7.12 3.04 -13.54
N GLY A 35 7.27 3.17 -12.21
CA GLY A 35 6.29 2.66 -11.25
C GLY A 35 4.88 3.27 -11.45
N LYS A 36 4.81 4.59 -11.67
CA LYS A 36 3.55 5.30 -11.96
C LYS A 36 2.92 4.82 -13.27
N ALA A 37 3.70 4.73 -14.35
CA ALA A 37 3.19 4.25 -15.64
C ALA A 37 2.66 2.81 -15.58
N ILE A 38 3.34 1.92 -14.84
CA ILE A 38 2.89 0.54 -14.60
C ILE A 38 1.55 0.52 -13.85
N HIS A 39 1.42 1.37 -12.83
CA HIS A 39 0.21 1.47 -12.04
C HIS A 39 -0.96 1.97 -12.91
N GLU A 40 -0.77 3.08 -13.63
CA GLU A 40 -1.75 3.62 -14.59
C GLU A 40 -2.19 2.56 -15.62
N ALA A 41 -1.24 1.88 -16.27
CA ALA A 41 -1.53 0.83 -17.26
C ALA A 41 -2.34 -0.35 -16.69
N LYS A 42 -2.11 -0.71 -15.41
CA LYS A 42 -2.84 -1.78 -14.72
C LYS A 42 -4.21 -1.33 -14.22
N LEU A 43 -4.39 -0.04 -13.95
CA LEU A 43 -5.66 0.53 -13.54
C LEU A 43 -6.62 0.77 -14.72
N ILE A 44 -6.12 1.10 -15.92
CA ILE A 44 -6.96 1.34 -17.10
C ILE A 44 -7.82 0.12 -17.48
N ASN A 45 -7.35 -1.10 -17.20
CA ASN A 45 -8.01 -2.34 -17.63
C ASN A 45 -8.97 -2.97 -16.60
N ARG A 46 -9.31 -2.29 -15.50
CA ARG A 46 -10.15 -2.85 -14.42
C ARG A 46 -11.22 -1.84 -14.01
N GLU A 47 -12.49 -2.25 -13.99
CA GLU A 47 -13.66 -1.38 -13.72
C GLU A 47 -13.77 -0.81 -12.28
N ASN A 48 -12.80 -1.05 -11.39
CA ASN A 48 -12.86 -0.63 -9.97
C ASN A 48 -11.50 -0.10 -9.51
N THR A 49 -11.07 1.00 -10.10
CA THR A 49 -9.69 1.47 -9.99
C THR A 49 -9.59 2.82 -9.32
N GLU A 50 -8.69 2.84 -8.33
CA GLU A 50 -8.38 3.94 -7.43
C GLU A 50 -9.56 4.52 -6.63
N ILE A 51 -9.80 3.98 -5.42
CA ILE A 51 -10.75 4.58 -4.48
C ILE A 51 -10.02 5.46 -3.48
N LYS A 52 -10.38 6.74 -3.48
CA LYS A 52 -9.98 7.69 -2.45
C LYS A 52 -11.01 7.68 -1.32
N ILE A 53 -10.58 7.28 -0.12
CA ILE A 53 -11.41 7.29 1.09
C ILE A 53 -10.65 8.05 2.17
N ASP A 54 -11.21 9.14 2.69
CA ASP A 54 -10.53 10.06 3.61
C ASP A 54 -9.16 10.50 3.09
N ASN A 55 -8.09 10.03 3.73
CA ASN A 55 -6.69 10.35 3.45
C ASN A 55 -5.91 9.17 2.86
N ILE A 56 -6.60 8.11 2.42
CA ILE A 56 -6.00 6.95 1.75
C ILE A 56 -6.43 6.88 0.28
N SER A 57 -5.47 6.53 -0.59
CA SER A 57 -5.73 6.14 -1.97
C SER A 57 -5.45 4.65 -2.09
N ILE A 58 -6.47 3.87 -2.45
CA ILE A 58 -6.39 2.42 -2.60
C ILE A 58 -6.38 2.08 -4.07
N ASP A 59 -5.36 1.35 -4.53
CA ASP A 59 -5.20 0.99 -5.95
C ASP A 59 -6.41 0.20 -6.49
N LYS A 60 -6.82 -0.84 -5.77
CA LYS A 60 -7.96 -1.67 -6.15
C LYS A 60 -8.71 -2.19 -4.93
N ILE A 61 -10.02 -2.15 -5.00
CA ILE A 61 -10.91 -2.81 -4.04
C ILE A 61 -11.82 -3.79 -4.77
N SER A 62 -12.19 -4.87 -4.09
CA SER A 62 -13.24 -5.78 -4.49
C SER A 62 -14.16 -6.09 -3.30
N SER A 63 -15.21 -6.88 -3.53
CA SER A 63 -16.10 -7.35 -2.47
C SER A 63 -15.36 -8.09 -1.34
N GLN A 64 -14.21 -8.71 -1.65
CA GLN A 64 -13.45 -9.51 -0.70
C GLN A 64 -12.09 -8.88 -0.32
N TYR A 65 -11.43 -8.19 -1.23
CA TYR A 65 -10.03 -7.77 -1.07
C TYR A 65 -9.80 -6.27 -1.24
N VAL A 66 -8.81 -5.77 -0.52
CA VAL A 66 -8.12 -4.50 -0.76
C VAL A 66 -6.75 -4.87 -1.29
N THR A 67 -6.42 -4.42 -2.51
CA THR A 67 -5.17 -4.77 -3.17
C THR A 67 -4.26 -3.54 -3.26
N GLU A 68 -3.03 -3.69 -2.79
CA GLU A 68 -1.91 -2.77 -3.03
C GLU A 68 -1.02 -3.39 -4.12
N LEU A 69 -0.69 -2.62 -5.16
CA LEU A 69 0.15 -3.04 -6.27
C LEU A 69 1.51 -2.31 -6.19
N LYS A 70 2.60 -3.06 -6.23
CA LYS A 70 3.97 -2.52 -6.32
C LYS A 70 4.70 -3.07 -7.56
N LYS A 71 5.63 -2.28 -8.10
CA LYS A 71 6.49 -2.70 -9.23
C LYS A 71 7.29 -3.97 -8.85
N SER A 72 8.01 -3.90 -7.73
CA SER A 72 8.89 -4.95 -7.21
C SER A 72 8.65 -5.17 -5.72
N ASP A 73 9.21 -6.24 -5.18
CA ASP A 73 9.17 -6.58 -3.75
C ASP A 73 10.36 -6.05 -2.95
N ALA A 74 11.03 -5.01 -3.46
CA ALA A 74 12.16 -4.36 -2.80
C ALA A 74 11.86 -3.93 -1.35
N ASP A 75 10.64 -3.46 -1.09
CA ASP A 75 10.20 -2.97 0.22
C ASP A 75 8.92 -3.63 0.73
N VAL A 76 8.93 -4.97 0.86
CA VAL A 76 7.77 -5.74 1.36
C VAL A 76 7.25 -5.20 2.69
N LYS A 77 8.15 -4.81 3.60
CA LYS A 77 7.77 -4.29 4.93
C LYS A 77 6.95 -3.00 4.80
N ALA A 78 7.44 -2.02 4.04
CA ALA A 78 6.75 -0.74 3.85
C ALA A 78 5.39 -0.94 3.17
N ALA A 79 5.34 -1.78 2.14
CA ALA A 79 4.10 -2.09 1.43
C ALA A 79 3.09 -2.85 2.32
N THR A 80 3.55 -3.76 3.17
CA THR A 80 2.70 -4.46 4.15
C THR A 80 2.09 -3.49 5.15
N TRP A 81 2.89 -2.55 5.66
CA TRP A 81 2.41 -1.53 6.60
C TRP A 81 1.43 -0.55 5.99
N GLN A 82 1.67 -0.15 4.74
CA GLN A 82 0.73 0.67 3.97
C GLN A 82 -0.62 -0.05 3.81
N LEU A 83 -0.62 -1.32 3.41
CA LEU A 83 -1.84 -2.12 3.27
C LEU A 83 -2.57 -2.31 4.62
N LEU A 84 -1.82 -2.55 5.70
CA LEU A 84 -2.36 -2.65 7.06
C LEU A 84 -3.06 -1.36 7.49
N PHE A 85 -2.47 -0.21 7.17
CA PHE A 85 -3.07 1.09 7.45
C PHE A 85 -4.40 1.25 6.73
N TYR A 86 -4.48 0.89 5.44
CA TYR A 86 -5.74 0.92 4.67
C TYR A 86 -6.81 0.04 5.30
N LEU A 87 -6.44 -1.19 5.65
CA LEU A 87 -7.30 -2.14 6.34
C LEU A 87 -7.78 -1.66 7.71
N LYS A 88 -7.01 -0.83 8.42
CA LYS A 88 -7.43 -0.22 9.70
C LYS A 88 -8.47 0.88 9.46
N ILE A 89 -8.21 1.80 8.53
CA ILE A 89 -9.14 2.88 8.18
C ILE A 89 -10.48 2.33 7.71
N LEU A 90 -10.48 1.35 6.81
CA LEU A 90 -11.70 0.71 6.32
C LEU A 90 -12.48 0.03 7.44
N LYS A 91 -11.79 -0.67 8.35
CA LYS A 91 -12.42 -1.32 9.50
C LYS A 91 -13.10 -0.31 10.42
N ASN A 92 -12.49 0.85 10.66
CA ASN A 92 -13.08 1.91 11.48
C ASN A 92 -14.37 2.49 10.86
N LYS A 93 -14.55 2.36 9.55
CA LYS A 93 -15.78 2.71 8.83
C LYS A 93 -16.78 1.55 8.70
N GLY A 94 -16.52 0.41 9.34
CA GLY A 94 -17.36 -0.79 9.24
C GLY A 94 -17.11 -1.66 7.99
N ILE A 95 -16.15 -1.29 7.13
CA ILE A 95 -15.82 -2.05 5.92
C ILE A 95 -14.76 -3.10 6.23
N ILE A 96 -15.17 -4.37 6.28
CA ILE A 96 -14.26 -5.49 6.55
C ILE A 96 -13.88 -6.16 5.23
N ARG A 97 -12.58 -6.11 4.91
CA ARG A 97 -11.97 -6.77 3.74
C ARG A 97 -10.66 -7.47 4.12
N LYS A 98 -10.22 -8.39 3.28
CA LYS A 98 -8.89 -9.03 3.34
C LYS A 98 -7.87 -8.16 2.59
N GLY A 99 -6.62 -8.14 3.04
CA GLY A 99 -5.53 -7.48 2.31
C GLY A 99 -4.94 -8.39 1.24
N LYS A 100 -4.52 -7.80 0.12
CA LYS A 100 -3.72 -8.45 -0.93
C LYS A 100 -2.58 -7.51 -1.33
N LEU A 101 -1.37 -8.04 -1.40
CA LEU A 101 -0.21 -7.31 -1.91
C LEU A 101 0.24 -7.99 -3.20
N GLU A 102 0.28 -7.25 -4.30
CA GLU A 102 0.68 -7.73 -5.63
C GLU A 102 1.98 -7.06 -6.08
N PHE A 103 2.89 -7.84 -6.67
CA PHE A 103 4.17 -7.36 -7.20
C PHE A 103 4.27 -7.67 -8.68
N VAL A 104 4.50 -6.66 -9.51
CA VAL A 104 4.43 -6.80 -10.98
C VAL A 104 5.51 -7.73 -11.53
N GLU A 105 6.75 -7.60 -11.06
CA GLU A 105 7.87 -8.46 -11.48
C GLU A 105 7.58 -9.96 -11.24
N LYS A 106 6.93 -10.29 -10.11
CA LYS A 106 6.61 -11.67 -9.73
C LYS A 106 5.33 -12.22 -10.37
N ILE A 107 4.51 -11.39 -11.01
CA ILE A 107 3.33 -11.87 -11.75
C ILE A 107 3.75 -12.71 -12.97
N LYS A 108 4.91 -12.42 -13.58
CA LYS A 108 5.46 -13.28 -14.66
C LYS A 108 5.87 -14.68 -14.17
N GLU A 109 6.15 -14.86 -12.87
CA GLU A 109 6.55 -16.13 -12.26
C GLU A 109 5.45 -16.80 -11.41
N GLN A 110 4.19 -16.35 -11.48
CA GLN A 110 3.03 -16.87 -10.73
C GLN A 110 3.15 -16.91 -9.19
N LYS A 111 4.22 -16.38 -8.57
CA LYS A 111 4.33 -16.30 -7.11
C LYS A 111 3.73 -15.00 -6.59
N SER A 112 2.40 -14.93 -6.60
CA SER A 112 1.70 -13.91 -5.81
C SER A 112 1.99 -14.24 -4.33
N ASN A 113 2.86 -13.49 -3.67
CA ASN A 113 3.09 -13.70 -2.23
C ASN A 113 1.80 -13.29 -1.48
N TYR A 114 0.97 -14.30 -1.17
CA TYR A 114 -0.30 -14.12 -0.49
C TYR A 114 -0.07 -13.77 0.98
N PHE A 115 0.04 -12.48 1.29
CA PHE A 115 -0.03 -12.04 2.68
C PHE A 115 -1.48 -11.83 3.10
N ARG A 116 -2.11 -12.92 3.56
CA ARG A 116 -3.41 -12.83 4.20
C ARG A 116 -3.21 -12.31 5.62
N ILE A 117 -3.45 -11.02 5.82
CA ILE A 117 -3.44 -10.43 7.16
C ILE A 117 -4.67 -10.94 7.91
N ASP A 118 -4.49 -12.03 8.66
CA ASP A 118 -5.53 -12.58 9.53
C ASP A 118 -5.70 -11.74 10.82
N ARG A 119 -6.79 -11.96 11.53
CA ARG A 119 -7.25 -11.16 12.69
C ARG A 119 -6.20 -11.10 13.81
N ILE A 120 -5.35 -12.12 13.95
CA ILE A 120 -4.27 -12.25 14.94
C ILE A 120 -3.07 -11.37 14.59
N VAL A 121 -2.63 -11.39 13.33
CA VAL A 121 -1.54 -10.53 12.83
C VAL A 121 -1.92 -9.07 12.99
N ARG A 122 -3.19 -8.74 12.69
CA ARG A 122 -3.78 -7.41 12.90
C ARG A 122 -3.70 -6.94 14.36
N LYS A 123 -4.03 -7.79 15.34
CA LYS A 123 -3.95 -7.45 16.77
C LYS A 123 -2.51 -7.15 17.19
N ARG A 124 -1.58 -8.04 16.88
CA ARG A 124 -0.18 -7.93 17.31
C ARG A 124 0.53 -6.73 16.69
N ILE A 125 0.22 -6.40 15.44
CA ILE A 125 0.78 -5.26 14.70
C ILE A 125 0.18 -3.92 15.17
N ILE A 126 -1.13 -3.84 15.36
CA ILE A 126 -1.78 -2.59 15.79
C ILE A 126 -1.37 -2.22 17.22
N THR A 127 -1.33 -3.19 18.14
CA THR A 127 -0.93 -2.95 19.54
C THR A 127 0.53 -2.47 19.64
N VAL A 128 1.43 -3.01 18.82
CA VAL A 128 2.87 -2.65 18.91
C VAL A 128 3.17 -1.27 18.30
N TYR A 129 2.42 -0.81 17.30
CA TYR A 129 2.81 0.39 16.52
C TYR A 129 1.82 1.54 16.54
N PHE A 130 0.57 1.34 16.95
CA PHE A 130 -0.45 2.41 16.93
C PHE A 130 -1.01 2.76 18.31
N GLY A 131 -0.56 2.10 19.38
CA GLY A 131 -1.16 2.25 20.71
C GLY A 131 -2.62 1.81 20.74
N ASN A 132 -3.12 1.44 21.93
CA ASN A 132 -4.55 1.31 22.13
C ASN A 132 -5.16 2.69 22.37
#